data_AF-A0A7L1ZP00-F1
#
_entry.id   AF-A0A7L1ZP00-F1
#
_cell.length_a   1.000
_cell.length_b   1.000
_cell.length_c   1.000
_cell.angle_alpha   90.00
_cell.angle_beta   90.00
_cell.angle_gamma   90.00
#
_symmetry.space_group_name_H-M   'P 1'
#
loop_
_entity.id
_entity.type
_entity.pdbx_description
1 polymer ?
#
loop_
_entity_poly.entity_id
_entity_poly.type
_entity_poly.pdbx_seq_one_letter_code
_entity_poly.pdbx_strand_id
1 'polypeptide(L)'
;PIPVGIDVQVESIDSISEVDMDFTMTLYLRHYWKDERLSFRSNKNRSMTFDGRLIKKIWVPDVFFVHSKRSFIHDTTVENIMLRVYPDGNVLFSLR
;
A
#
# COMPACT_ATOMS: atom_id res chain seq x y z
N PRO A 1 9.17 -18.35 -0.19
CA PRO A 1 8.18 -17.36 -0.70
C PRO A 1 7.57 -16.56 0.45
N ILE A 2 7.48 -15.22 0.33
CA ILE A 2 6.81 -14.37 1.33
C ILE A 2 5.33 -14.28 0.95
N PRO A 3 4.40 -14.77 1.79
CA PRO A 3 2.98 -14.56 1.55
C PRO A 3 2.64 -13.08 1.71
N VAL A 4 1.99 -12.51 0.70
CA VAL A 4 1.53 -11.12 0.69
C VAL A 4 0.02 -11.12 0.59
N GLY A 5 -0.66 -10.63 1.63
CA GLY A 5 -2.09 -10.35 1.61
C GLY A 5 -2.35 -9.02 0.94
N ILE A 6 -3.35 -8.98 0.07
CA ILE A 6 -3.77 -7.78 -0.64
C ILE A 6 -5.22 -7.49 -0.28
N ASP A 7 -5.50 -6.23 0.03
CA ASP A 7 -6.84 -5.72 0.21
C ASP A 7 -7.01 -4.46 -0.62
N VAL A 8 -8.17 -4.35 -1.28
CA VAL A 8 -8.50 -3.26 -2.19
C VAL A 8 -9.84 -2.68 -1.76
N GLN A 9 -9.87 -1.38 -1.54
CA GLN A 9 -11.11 -0.64 -1.30
C GLN A 9 -11.29 0.38 -2.41
N VAL A 10 -12.38 0.24 -3.15
CA VAL A 10 -12.77 1.17 -4.21
C VAL A 10 -13.41 2.40 -3.58
N GLU A 11 -12.88 3.58 -3.88
CA GLU A 11 -13.44 4.85 -3.44
C GLU A 11 -14.43 5.40 -4.48
N SER A 12 -14.03 5.42 -5.75
CA SER A 12 -14.87 5.91 -6.85
C SER A 12 -14.54 5.20 -8.16
N ILE A 13 -15.53 5.11 -9.03
CA ILE A 13 -15.38 4.76 -10.44
C ILE A 13 -15.98 5.93 -11.21
N ASP A 14 -15.16 6.61 -12.01
CA ASP A 14 -15.50 7.90 -12.59
C ASP A 14 -15.60 7.82 -14.11
N SER A 15 -14.51 8.11 -14.82
CA SER A 15 -14.49 8.36 -16.26
C SER A 15 -14.60 7.08 -17.09
N ILE A 16 -15.80 6.50 -17.22
CA ILE A 16 -16.07 5.34 -18.10
C ILE A 16 -16.15 5.81 -19.56
N SER A 17 -15.23 5.36 -20.41
CA SER A 17 -15.24 5.57 -21.86
C SER A 17 -15.66 4.28 -22.59
N GLU A 18 -16.80 4.32 -23.28
CA GLU A 18 -17.24 3.21 -24.14
C GLU A 18 -16.42 3.14 -25.43
N VAL A 19 -15.98 4.30 -25.95
CA VAL A 19 -15.19 4.40 -27.19
C VAL A 19 -13.80 3.80 -27.01
N ASP A 20 -13.15 4.11 -25.89
CA ASP A 20 -11.80 3.63 -25.58
C ASP A 20 -11.81 2.33 -24.78
N MET A 21 -12.99 1.88 -24.34
CA MET A 21 -13.21 0.73 -23.46
C MET A 21 -12.32 0.80 -22.20
N ASP A 22 -12.34 1.93 -21.49
CA ASP A 22 -11.64 2.09 -20.23
C ASP A 22 -12.46 2.85 -19.18
N PHE A 23 -11.94 2.83 -17.96
CA PHE A 23 -12.49 3.59 -16.84
C PHE A 23 -11.37 4.08 -15.92
N THR A 24 -11.63 5.19 -15.25
CA THR A 24 -10.79 5.68 -14.14
C THR A 24 -11.41 5.21 -12.82
N MET A 25 -10.57 4.72 -11.90
CA MET A 25 -10.98 4.30 -10.57
C MET A 25 -10.01 4.84 -9.52
N THR A 26 -10.55 5.35 -8.42
CA THR A 26 -9.79 5.72 -7.23
C THR A 26 -9.90 4.59 -6.21
N LEU A 27 -8.78 4.15 -5.67
CA LEU A 27 -8.73 3.01 -4.75
C LEU A 27 -7.76 3.24 -3.61
N TYR A 28 -8.03 2.60 -2.48
CA TYR A 28 -7.04 2.33 -1.44
C TYR A 28 -6.52 0.92 -1.63
N LEU A 29 -5.19 0.78 -1.74
CA LEU A 29 -4.51 -0.51 -1.84
C LEU A 29 -3.72 -0.75 -0.56
N ARG A 30 -3.99 -1.90 0.07
CA ARG A 30 -3.38 -2.32 1.33
C ARG A 30 -2.63 -3.63 1.14
N HIS A 31 -1.36 -3.65 1.53
CA HIS A 31 -0.51 -4.83 1.53
C HIS A 31 -0.21 -5.27 2.96
N TYR A 32 -0.24 -6.58 3.17
CA TYR A 32 0.06 -7.24 4.42
C TYR A 32 1.15 -8.28 4.18
N TRP A 33 2.30 -8.15 4.83
CA TRP A 33 3.33 -9.18 4.80
C TRP A 33 4.01 -9.27 6.17
N LYS A 34 4.76 -10.35 6.37
CA LYS A 34 5.58 -10.52 7.56
C LYS A 34 7.06 -10.39 7.21
N ASP A 35 7.77 -9.51 7.91
CA ASP A 35 9.23 -9.34 7.83
C ASP A 35 9.84 -9.37 9.24
N GLU A 36 10.49 -10.47 9.59
CA GLU A 36 11.08 -10.69 10.91
C GLU A 36 12.21 -9.70 11.22
N ARG A 37 12.87 -9.13 10.20
CA ARG A 37 13.95 -8.13 10.38
C ARG A 37 13.42 -6.80 10.92
N LEU A 38 12.12 -6.54 10.74
CA LEU A 38 11.44 -5.35 11.25
C LEU A 38 10.79 -5.59 12.62
N SER A 39 10.93 -6.79 13.20
CA SER A 39 10.42 -7.07 14.55
C SER A 39 11.16 -6.25 15.60
N PHE A 40 10.44 -5.83 16.64
CA PHE A 40 11.00 -5.03 17.73
C PHE A 40 10.34 -5.40 19.05
N ARG A 41 11.13 -5.39 20.13
CA ARG A 41 10.59 -5.58 21.47
C ARG A 41 9.81 -4.34 21.88
N SER A 42 8.53 -4.51 22.17
CA SER A 42 7.71 -3.44 22.74
C SER A 42 6.91 -3.95 23.92
N ASN A 43 7.05 -3.26 25.05
CA ASN A 43 6.31 -3.56 26.27
C ASN A 43 5.00 -2.75 26.38
N LYS A 44 4.79 -1.75 25.50
CA LYS A 44 3.67 -0.79 25.60
C LYS A 44 3.00 -0.49 24.25
N ASN A 45 3.77 -0.41 23.16
CA ASN A 45 3.22 -0.01 21.86
C ASN A 45 2.82 -1.23 21.04
N ARG A 46 1.56 -1.25 20.58
CA ARG A 46 1.02 -2.33 19.75
C ARG A 46 1.48 -2.27 18.29
N SER A 47 1.96 -1.11 17.85
CA SER A 47 2.50 -0.90 16.49
C SER A 47 3.28 0.42 16.42
N MET A 48 4.20 0.54 15.46
CA MET A 48 4.85 1.79 15.07
C MET A 48 4.36 2.20 13.68
N THR A 49 4.00 3.47 13.52
CA THR A 49 3.63 4.03 12.20
C THR A 49 4.75 4.93 11.73
N PHE A 50 5.13 4.78 10.46
CA PHE A 50 6.23 5.49 9.81
C PHE A 50 5.72 6.31 8.64
N ASP A 51 6.45 7.37 8.31
CA ASP A 51 6.21 8.16 7.11
C ASP A 51 6.73 7.43 5.85
N GLY A 52 6.39 7.97 4.67
CA GLY A 52 6.79 7.39 3.39
C GLY A 52 8.30 7.33 3.14
N ARG A 53 9.13 8.02 3.94
CA ARG A 53 10.59 8.03 3.73
C ARG A 53 11.22 6.68 4.07
N LEU A 54 10.61 5.92 4.98
CA LEU A 54 11.13 4.62 5.38
C LEU A 54 10.92 3.53 4.32
N ILE A 55 9.93 3.70 3.44
CA ILE A 55 9.61 2.77 2.34
C ILE A 55 10.85 2.52 1.47
N LYS A 56 11.63 3.57 1.19
CA LYS A 56 12.85 3.49 0.37
C LYS A 56 14.00 2.68 1.01
N LYS A 57 13.88 2.32 2.30
CA LYS A 57 14.92 1.63 3.06
C LYS A 57 14.55 0.19 3.41
N ILE A 58 13.33 -0.24 3.12
CA ILE A 58 12.85 -1.58 3.43
C ILE A 58 12.42 -2.31 2.16
N TRP A 59 12.32 -3.62 2.23
CA TRP A 59 11.71 -4.40 1.17
C TRP A 59 10.21 -4.17 1.16
N VAL A 60 9.64 -3.92 -0.02
CA VAL A 60 8.20 -3.73 -0.27
C VAL A 60 7.84 -4.62 -1.47
N PRO A 61 6.71 -5.34 -1.44
CA PRO A 61 6.29 -6.13 -2.58
C PRO A 61 6.02 -5.25 -3.81
N ASP A 62 6.53 -5.68 -4.95
CA ASP A 62 6.30 -5.03 -6.24
C ASP A 62 4.93 -5.47 -6.79
N VAL A 63 3.93 -4.61 -6.66
CA VAL A 63 2.54 -4.87 -7.07
C VAL A 63 2.18 -3.93 -8.21
N PHE A 64 1.73 -4.50 -9.33
CA PHE A 64 1.33 -3.74 -10.50
C PHE A 64 0.02 -4.28 -11.08
N PHE A 65 -0.73 -3.39 -11.73
CA PHE A 65 -1.97 -3.74 -12.41
C PHE A 65 -1.69 -4.05 -13.88
N VAL A 66 -1.82 -5.33 -14.26
CA VAL A 66 -1.50 -5.83 -15.62
C VAL A 66 -2.24 -5.08 -16.73
N HIS A 67 -3.49 -4.67 -16.47
CA HIS A 67 -4.35 -3.98 -17.45
C HIS A 67 -4.48 -2.47 -17.18
N SER A 68 -3.56 -1.89 -16.42
CA SER A 68 -3.53 -0.44 -16.27
C SER A 68 -3.03 0.20 -17.57
N LYS A 69 -3.85 1.06 -18.18
CA LYS A 69 -3.39 1.95 -19.26
C LYS A 69 -2.50 3.07 -18.70
N ARG A 70 -2.89 3.63 -17.54
CA ARG A 70 -2.14 4.62 -16.74
C ARG A 70 -2.54 4.47 -15.27
N SER A 71 -1.58 4.65 -14.37
CA SER A 71 -1.80 4.65 -12.92
C SER A 71 -0.97 5.75 -12.28
N PHE A 72 -1.56 6.50 -11.36
CA PHE A 72 -0.90 7.54 -10.60
C PHE A 72 -1.21 7.35 -9.11
N ILE A 73 -0.21 7.55 -8.26
CA ILE A 73 -0.42 7.67 -6.81
C ILE A 73 -0.88 9.10 -6.54
N HIS A 74 -1.86 9.29 -5.66
CA HIS A 74 -2.37 10.63 -5.37
C HIS A 74 -1.34 11.46 -4.58
N ASP A 75 -0.66 12.39 -5.26
CA ASP A 75 0.44 13.22 -4.73
C ASP A 75 0.00 14.55 -4.06
N THR A 76 -1.27 14.72 -3.69
CA THR A 76 -1.74 16.01 -3.17
C THR A 76 -1.16 16.31 -1.78
N THR A 77 -0.05 17.05 -1.75
CA THR A 77 0.71 17.64 -0.62
C THR A 77 1.67 16.73 0.17
N VAL A 78 1.41 15.43 0.31
CA VAL A 78 2.36 14.38 0.77
C VAL A 78 1.96 13.08 0.06
N GLU A 79 2.92 12.22 -0.35
CA GLU A 79 2.61 10.86 -0.82
C GLU A 79 1.67 10.19 0.19
N ASN A 80 0.45 9.81 -0.23
CA ASN A 80 -0.58 9.24 0.65
C ASN A 80 -0.28 7.80 1.04
N ILE A 81 0.87 7.60 1.69
CA ILE A 81 1.41 6.30 2.03
C ILE A 81 1.59 6.19 3.53
N MET A 82 1.06 5.11 4.09
CA MET A 82 1.16 4.77 5.50
C MET A 82 1.83 3.42 5.65
N LEU A 83 2.91 3.38 6.41
CA LEU A 83 3.59 2.15 6.80
C LEU A 83 3.40 1.92 8.29
N ARG A 84 2.85 0.77 8.67
CA ARG A 84 2.69 0.37 10.07
C ARG A 84 3.34 -0.99 10.30
N VAL A 85 4.23 -1.06 11.28
CA VAL A 85 4.94 -2.28 11.68
C VAL A 85 4.48 -2.70 13.07
N TYR A 86 4.14 -3.97 13.23
CA TYR A 86 3.76 -4.60 14.48
C TYR A 86 4.98 -5.27 15.14
N PRO A 87 4.99 -5.45 16.48
CA PRO A 87 6.14 -6.02 17.20
C PRO A 87 6.59 -7.41 16.71
N ASP A 88 5.67 -8.19 16.18
CA ASP A 88 5.89 -9.54 15.63
C ASP A 88 6.44 -9.55 14.19
N GLY A 89 6.71 -8.38 13.62
CA GLY A 89 7.21 -8.21 12.26
C GLY A 89 6.10 -8.20 11.20
N ASN A 90 4.81 -8.21 11.58
CA ASN A 90 3.75 -7.95 10.61
C ASN A 90 3.82 -6.49 10.13
N VAL A 91 3.63 -6.30 8.83
CA VAL A 91 3.69 -5.00 8.17
C VAL A 91 2.38 -4.76 7.44
N LEU A 92 1.80 -3.58 7.69
CA LEU A 92 0.71 -3.01 6.93
C LEU A 92 1.27 -1.83 6.12
N PHE A 93 1.08 -1.88 4.82
CA PHE A 93 1.38 -0.79 3.91
C PHE A 93 0.09 -0.37 3.21
N SER A 94 -0.25 0.90 3.26
CA SER A 94 -1.45 1.44 2.63
C SER A 94 -1.08 2.60 1.73
N LEU A 95 -1.60 2.60 0.51
CA LEU A 95 -1.47 3.68 -0.45
C LEU A 95 -2.84 4.05 -1.04
N ARG A 96 -2.94 5.29 -1.55
CA ARG A 96 -4.07 5.81 -2.32
C ARG A 96 -3.59 6.32 -3.67
#